data_AF-A0A7V4SSZ5-F1
#
_entry.id   AF-A0A7V4SSZ5-F1
#
_cell.length_a   1.000
_cell.length_b   1.000
_cell.length_c   1.000
_cell.angle_alpha   90.00
_cell.angle_beta   90.00
_cell.angle_gamma   90.00
#
_symmetry.space_group_name_H-M   'P 1'
#
loop_
_entity.id
_entity.type
_entity.pdbx_description
1 polymer ?
#
loop_
_entity_poly.entity_id
_entity_poly.type
_entity_poly.pdbx_seq_one_letter_code
_entity_poly.pdbx_strand_id
1 'polypeptide(L)'
;MHRREFRLARTFLIATAVLPVILMGAANRDDVVQAQRLETVLVTIEADGAQRQVRTAQTTVGATLKEAGIEIGPKDKVSPAVNLRPFNGMKIKVVRVRDVIEAVTEPIAFDAVKTFTKSLRPGEVKETRAGVNGEKLVYYRVRYENGKPVSRTPISSIVTRKPVNRVVSIGSRGSYTSRGEFRTRRVLRMMATAYDPGPRSCGGSADGRTACGLRAGYGVVAVDPNVIPLGSKLYIEGYGYAIAGDRGRSIRGNRIDLGFNSYREAMRFGRRSVIVHVLQE
;
A
#
# COMPACT_ATOMS: atom_id res chain seq x y z
N MET A 1 31.89 -42.54 49.23
CA MET A 1 30.67 -43.17 49.77
C MET A 1 29.94 -43.82 48.58
N HIS A 2 29.93 -45.16 48.52
CA HIS A 2 29.15 -46.09 47.66
C HIS A 2 29.03 -45.77 46.14
N ARG A 3 29.70 -46.42 45.16
CA ARG A 3 30.03 -47.82 44.80
C ARG A 3 28.85 -48.81 44.67
N ARG A 4 28.67 -49.32 43.43
CA ARG A 4 28.26 -50.68 42.93
C ARG A 4 28.00 -50.53 41.41
N GLU A 5 28.87 -50.90 40.46
CA GLU A 5 29.33 -52.21 39.94
C GLU A 5 28.25 -53.28 39.67
N PHE A 6 28.16 -53.77 38.41
CA PHE A 6 28.48 -55.14 37.90
C PHE A 6 27.84 -55.43 36.50
N ARG A 7 28.64 -55.71 35.44
CA ARG A 7 28.86 -56.99 34.67
C ARG A 7 27.62 -57.60 33.95
N LEU A 8 27.68 -58.36 32.84
CA LEU A 8 28.61 -58.73 31.74
C LEU A 8 27.76 -59.50 30.69
N ALA A 9 28.20 -59.42 29.43
CA ALA A 9 28.09 -60.35 28.28
C ALA A 9 27.24 -61.64 28.35
N ARG A 10 26.61 -61.99 27.20
CA ARG A 10 26.58 -63.38 26.67
C ARG A 10 26.30 -63.46 25.17
N THR A 11 27.28 -64.02 24.48
CA THR A 11 27.31 -64.52 23.10
C THR A 11 26.52 -65.84 22.99
N PHE A 12 25.88 -66.11 21.85
CA PHE A 12 25.64 -67.48 21.37
C PHE A 12 25.80 -67.54 19.85
N LEU A 13 26.64 -68.49 19.42
CA LEU A 13 26.89 -68.98 18.07
C LEU A 13 26.26 -70.39 17.96
N ILE A 14 26.31 -71.01 16.75
CA ILE A 14 25.93 -72.39 16.36
C ILE A 14 24.51 -72.44 15.71
N ALA A 15 24.24 -73.05 14.54
CA ALA A 15 24.94 -74.02 13.71
C ALA A 15 24.55 -73.88 12.22
N THR A 16 25.47 -74.28 11.35
CA THR A 16 25.28 -74.66 9.95
C THR A 16 24.53 -75.99 9.81
N ALA A 17 23.59 -76.07 8.87
CA ALA A 17 23.21 -77.32 8.21
C ALA A 17 22.93 -77.05 6.73
N VAL A 18 23.77 -77.64 5.87
CA VAL A 18 23.55 -77.76 4.43
C VAL A 18 23.05 -79.17 4.16
N LEU A 19 21.94 -79.31 3.44
CA LEU A 19 21.77 -80.40 2.48
C LEU A 19 20.75 -80.03 1.40
N PRO A 20 21.04 -80.26 0.11
CA PRO A 20 20.15 -79.94 -1.00
C PRO A 20 19.14 -81.06 -1.19
N VAL A 21 17.87 -80.72 -1.39
CA VAL A 21 16.91 -81.62 -2.03
C VAL A 21 16.50 -80.98 -3.34
N ILE A 22 17.14 -81.43 -4.40
CA ILE A 22 16.63 -81.27 -5.76
C ILE A 22 15.49 -82.27 -5.88
N LEU A 23 14.25 -81.78 -5.87
CA LEU A 23 13.12 -82.53 -6.39
C LEU A 23 12.68 -81.86 -7.69
N MET A 24 13.09 -82.46 -8.80
CA MET A 24 12.63 -82.14 -10.13
C MET A 24 11.21 -82.72 -10.27
N GLY A 25 10.21 -81.94 -9.89
CA GLY A 25 8.79 -82.24 -10.07
C GLY A 25 8.23 -81.36 -11.16
N ALA A 26 7.73 -81.99 -12.22
CA ALA A 26 7.19 -81.37 -13.42
C ALA A 26 6.14 -80.29 -13.13
N ALA A 27 6.16 -79.26 -13.97
CA ALA A 27 5.19 -78.18 -13.98
C ALA A 27 3.75 -78.70 -14.01
N ASN A 28 2.95 -78.31 -13.02
CA ASN A 28 1.53 -78.08 -13.23
C ASN A 28 1.35 -76.61 -13.63
N ARG A 29 0.75 -76.42 -14.80
CA ARG A 29 0.66 -75.18 -15.56
C ARG A 29 -0.45 -74.22 -15.10
N ASP A 30 -0.90 -74.27 -13.84
CA ASP A 30 -2.06 -73.47 -13.42
C ASP A 30 -1.85 -72.58 -12.18
N ASP A 31 -0.70 -72.68 -11.49
CA ASP A 31 -0.30 -71.71 -10.47
C ASP A 31 0.62 -70.63 -11.07
N VAL A 32 0.21 -70.10 -12.23
CA VAL A 32 0.58 -68.72 -12.58
C VAL A 32 -0.04 -67.86 -11.50
N VAL A 33 0.74 -67.63 -10.44
CA VAL A 33 0.55 -66.55 -9.48
C VAL A 33 0.19 -65.34 -10.31
N GLN A 34 -1.10 -65.00 -10.31
CA GLN A 34 -1.64 -63.73 -10.76
C GLN A 34 -1.05 -62.66 -9.85
N ALA A 35 0.23 -62.35 -10.06
CA ALA A 35 0.75 -61.04 -9.76
C ALA A 35 -0.08 -60.11 -10.65
N GLN A 36 -1.19 -59.61 -10.09
CA GLN A 36 -1.85 -58.42 -10.61
C GLN A 36 -0.77 -57.34 -10.64
N ARG A 37 -0.10 -57.24 -11.80
CA ARG A 37 0.87 -56.23 -12.10
C ARG A 37 0.09 -54.94 -12.00
N LEU A 38 0.19 -54.23 -10.88
CA LEU A 38 -0.40 -52.90 -10.74
C LEU A 38 0.15 -52.10 -11.92
N GLU A 39 -0.68 -51.87 -12.94
CA GLU A 39 -0.26 -51.17 -14.14
C GLU A 39 0.22 -49.78 -13.73
N THR A 40 1.52 -49.55 -13.83
CA THR A 40 2.08 -48.25 -13.51
C THR A 40 1.69 -47.28 -14.61
N VAL A 41 1.19 -46.12 -14.23
CA VAL A 41 0.91 -45.03 -15.16
C VAL A 41 2.04 -44.02 -15.14
N LEU A 42 2.35 -43.43 -16.31
CA LEU A 42 3.33 -42.38 -16.48
C LEU A 42 2.63 -41.02 -16.35
N VAL A 43 3.05 -40.21 -15.38
CA VAL A 43 2.55 -38.84 -15.19
C VAL A 43 3.68 -37.82 -15.30
N THR A 44 3.34 -36.57 -15.58
CA THR A 44 4.25 -35.43 -15.56
C THR A 44 3.91 -34.53 -14.38
N ILE A 45 4.87 -34.26 -13.51
CA ILE A 45 4.72 -33.40 -12.33
C ILE A 45 5.49 -32.10 -12.55
N GLU A 46 4.82 -30.96 -12.42
CA GLU A 46 5.39 -29.60 -12.38
C GLU A 46 5.28 -29.07 -10.95
N ALA A 47 6.40 -29.00 -10.24
CA ALA A 47 6.48 -28.54 -8.85
C ALA A 47 7.83 -27.89 -8.57
N ASP A 48 7.86 -26.88 -7.69
CA ASP A 48 9.11 -26.26 -7.22
C ASP A 48 10.04 -25.74 -8.33
N GLY A 49 9.43 -25.28 -9.44
CA GLY A 49 10.15 -24.77 -10.61
C GLY A 49 10.75 -25.85 -11.53
N ALA A 50 10.50 -27.13 -11.26
CA ALA A 50 10.97 -28.26 -12.06
C ALA A 50 9.80 -29.07 -12.65
N GLN A 51 10.07 -29.73 -13.78
CA GLN A 51 9.17 -30.69 -14.41
C GLN A 51 9.82 -32.07 -14.44
N ARG A 52 9.11 -33.11 -14.01
CA ARG A 52 9.62 -34.49 -13.93
C ARG A 52 8.57 -35.48 -14.42
N GLN A 53 9.00 -36.56 -15.04
CA GLN A 53 8.14 -37.70 -15.36
C GLN A 53 8.29 -38.77 -14.29
N VAL A 54 7.16 -39.31 -13.81
CA VAL A 54 7.13 -40.32 -12.74
C VAL A 54 6.22 -41.47 -13.16
N ARG A 55 6.70 -42.71 -13.01
CA ARG A 55 5.86 -43.91 -13.09
C ARG A 55 5.35 -44.25 -11.70
N THR A 56 4.04 -44.40 -11.56
CA THR A 56 3.38 -44.60 -10.26
C THR A 56 2.31 -45.69 -10.37
N ALA A 57 2.20 -46.52 -9.33
CA ALA A 57 1.10 -47.47 -9.14
C ALA A 57 0.04 -46.93 -8.15
N GLN A 58 0.21 -45.69 -7.68
CA GLN A 58 -0.67 -45.09 -6.68
C GLN A 58 -2.06 -44.82 -7.25
N THR A 59 -3.07 -44.88 -6.38
CA THR A 59 -4.48 -44.70 -6.77
C THR A 59 -4.95 -43.26 -6.75
N THR A 60 -4.13 -42.32 -6.26
CA THR A 60 -4.48 -40.90 -6.15
C THR A 60 -3.31 -39.98 -6.49
N VAL A 61 -3.60 -38.80 -7.05
CA VAL A 61 -2.61 -37.75 -7.33
C VAL A 61 -1.82 -37.36 -6.08
N GLY A 62 -2.47 -37.28 -4.92
CA GLY A 62 -1.82 -36.96 -3.65
C GLY A 62 -0.79 -38.02 -3.23
N ALA A 63 -1.13 -39.31 -3.37
CA ALA A 63 -0.20 -40.40 -3.10
C ALA A 63 0.96 -40.44 -4.10
N THR A 64 0.70 -40.18 -5.39
CA THR A 64 1.75 -40.04 -6.41
C THR A 64 2.72 -38.90 -6.09
N LEU A 65 2.22 -37.74 -5.64
CA LEU A 65 3.07 -36.62 -5.23
C LEU A 65 3.94 -36.98 -4.01
N LYS A 66 3.35 -37.65 -3.01
CA LYS A 66 4.08 -38.12 -1.82
C LYS A 66 5.17 -39.14 -2.18
N GLU A 67 4.88 -40.09 -3.06
CA GLU A 67 5.85 -41.06 -3.60
C GLU A 67 6.99 -40.37 -4.35
N ALA A 68 6.70 -39.28 -5.07
CA ALA A 68 7.70 -38.45 -5.74
C ALA A 68 8.50 -37.53 -4.78
N GLY A 69 8.28 -37.62 -3.47
CA GLY A 69 8.94 -36.78 -2.45
C GLY A 69 8.40 -35.35 -2.36
N ILE A 70 7.20 -35.09 -2.91
CA ILE A 70 6.55 -33.78 -2.91
C ILE A 70 5.46 -33.77 -1.84
N GLU A 71 5.78 -33.25 -0.67
CA GLU A 71 4.80 -33.02 0.40
C GLU A 71 3.95 -31.78 0.07
N ILE A 72 2.63 -31.89 0.24
CA ILE A 72 1.68 -30.80 -0.05
C ILE A 72 1.44 -30.00 1.23
N GLY A 73 1.80 -28.72 1.23
CA GLY A 73 1.52 -27.83 2.35
C GLY A 73 0.02 -27.52 2.49
N PRO A 74 -0.43 -27.04 3.66
CA PRO A 74 -1.86 -26.82 3.95
C PRO A 74 -2.53 -25.76 3.05
N LYS A 75 -1.73 -24.90 2.39
CA LYS A 75 -2.22 -23.85 1.49
C LYS A 75 -1.87 -24.10 0.03
N ASP A 76 -1.07 -25.13 -0.26
CA ASP A 76 -0.62 -25.41 -1.61
C ASP A 76 -1.80 -25.81 -2.49
N LYS A 77 -1.73 -25.43 -3.76
CA LYS A 77 -2.76 -25.77 -4.74
C LYS A 77 -2.22 -26.87 -5.65
N VAL A 78 -3.01 -27.92 -5.82
CA VAL A 78 -2.69 -29.02 -6.74
C VAL A 78 -3.76 -29.10 -7.81
N SER A 79 -3.34 -29.22 -9.07
CA SER A 79 -4.22 -29.43 -10.22
C SER A 79 -3.68 -30.58 -11.08
N PRO A 80 -4.47 -31.62 -11.38
CA PRO A 80 -5.85 -31.86 -10.95
C PRO A 80 -5.97 -32.21 -9.45
N ALA A 81 -7.20 -32.43 -8.96
CA ALA A 81 -7.49 -32.67 -7.56
C ALA A 81 -6.71 -33.87 -6.97
N VAL A 82 -6.28 -33.74 -5.71
CA VAL A 82 -5.41 -34.72 -5.04
C VAL A 82 -6.02 -36.13 -4.89
N ASN A 83 -7.35 -36.24 -4.89
CA ASN A 83 -8.09 -37.50 -4.80
C ASN A 83 -8.38 -38.14 -6.16
N LEU A 84 -8.02 -37.49 -7.27
CA LEU A 84 -8.23 -38.02 -8.60
C LEU A 84 -7.28 -39.19 -8.87
N ARG A 85 -7.75 -40.22 -9.57
CA ARG A 85 -6.92 -41.36 -10.00
C ARG A 85 -5.96 -40.96 -11.12
N PRO A 86 -4.64 -41.19 -10.99
CA PRO A 86 -3.67 -40.93 -12.05
C PRO A 86 -3.93 -41.77 -13.31
N PHE A 87 -3.66 -41.21 -14.50
CA PHE A 87 -3.71 -41.91 -15.79
C PHE A 87 -2.51 -41.54 -16.67
N ASN A 88 -2.21 -42.36 -17.68
CA ASN A 88 -1.07 -42.15 -18.58
C ASN A 88 -1.13 -40.78 -19.28
N GLY A 89 -0.05 -40.01 -19.18
CA GLY A 89 0.07 -38.67 -19.74
C GLY A 89 -0.55 -37.55 -18.89
N MET A 90 -1.09 -37.85 -17.71
CA MET A 90 -1.62 -36.83 -16.80
C MET A 90 -0.54 -35.81 -16.41
N LYS A 91 -0.88 -34.52 -16.46
CA LYS A 91 -0.04 -33.41 -15.98
C LYS A 91 -0.55 -32.95 -14.62
N ILE A 92 0.30 -33.03 -13.61
CA ILE A 92 0.04 -32.61 -12.23
C ILE A 92 0.87 -31.37 -11.96
N LYS A 93 0.21 -30.27 -11.60
CA LYS A 93 0.84 -29.00 -11.24
C LYS A 93 0.66 -28.72 -9.76
N VAL A 94 1.75 -28.38 -9.09
CA VAL A 94 1.77 -27.95 -7.69
C VAL A 94 2.18 -26.48 -7.64
N VAL A 95 1.37 -25.66 -6.98
CA VAL A 95 1.66 -24.24 -6.73
C VAL A 95 1.88 -24.07 -5.23
N ARG A 96 3.10 -23.66 -4.85
CA ARG A 96 3.45 -23.37 -3.46
C ARG A 96 2.85 -22.06 -3.01
N VAL A 97 2.05 -22.09 -1.95
CA VAL A 97 1.36 -20.90 -1.43
C VAL A 97 1.84 -20.58 -0.02
N ARG A 98 2.35 -19.35 0.16
CA ARG A 98 2.69 -18.82 1.49
C ARG A 98 2.06 -17.45 1.68
N ASP A 99 1.59 -17.18 2.89
CA ASP A 99 1.20 -15.83 3.32
C ASP A 99 2.25 -15.35 4.31
N VAL A 100 2.82 -14.17 4.08
CA VAL A 100 3.83 -13.56 4.95
C VAL A 100 3.38 -12.16 5.38
N ILE A 101 3.75 -11.77 6.60
CA ILE A 101 3.58 -10.41 7.07
C ILE A 101 4.86 -9.63 6.76
N GLU A 102 4.75 -8.63 5.90
CA GLU A 102 5.85 -7.74 5.55
C GLU A 102 5.62 -6.36 6.15
N ALA A 103 6.66 -5.78 6.75
CA ALA A 103 6.63 -4.42 7.28
C ALA A 103 7.34 -3.48 6.31
N VAL A 104 6.63 -2.45 5.84
CA VAL A 104 7.17 -1.47 4.89
C VAL A 104 7.03 -0.06 5.45
N THR A 105 8.13 0.68 5.43
CA THR A 105 8.14 2.11 5.82
C THR A 105 7.58 2.95 4.69
N GLU A 106 6.56 3.73 4.99
CA GLU A 106 5.93 4.67 4.06
C GLU A 106 5.96 6.11 4.62
N PRO A 107 6.15 7.13 3.77
CA PRO A 107 6.14 8.51 4.21
C PRO A 107 4.73 8.98 4.57
N ILE A 108 4.64 9.93 5.52
CA ILE A 108 3.43 10.68 5.84
C ILE A 108 3.68 12.14 5.44
N ALA A 109 2.93 12.63 4.46
CA ALA A 109 3.08 14.01 4.00
C ALA A 109 2.74 15.03 5.11
N PHE A 110 3.53 16.09 5.20
CA PHE A 110 3.22 17.21 6.09
C PHE A 110 2.14 18.14 5.54
N ASP A 111 1.57 18.98 6.41
CA ASP A 111 0.69 20.10 6.03
C ASP A 111 1.46 21.42 5.97
N ALA A 112 0.94 22.38 5.20
CA ALA A 112 1.36 23.77 5.28
C ALA A 112 0.37 24.60 6.10
N VAL A 113 0.88 25.31 7.11
CA VAL A 113 0.12 26.17 8.02
C VAL A 113 0.50 27.62 7.78
N LYS A 114 -0.52 28.47 7.60
CA LYS A 114 -0.36 29.91 7.50
C LYS A 114 -0.46 30.58 8.87
N THR A 115 0.38 31.57 9.11
CA THR A 115 0.36 32.41 10.30
C THR A 115 0.44 33.87 9.90
N PHE A 116 -0.35 34.74 10.53
CA PHE A 116 -0.35 36.17 10.23
C PHE A 116 0.49 36.91 11.27
N THR A 117 1.44 37.74 10.84
CA THR A 117 2.36 38.48 11.73
C THR A 117 2.53 39.93 11.33
N LYS A 118 2.72 40.84 12.29
CA LYS A 118 3.04 42.26 12.01
C LYS A 118 4.54 42.50 11.77
N SER A 119 5.39 41.51 12.03
CA SER A 119 6.85 41.62 11.86
C SER A 119 7.32 41.60 10.41
N LEU A 120 6.46 41.15 9.49
CA LEU A 120 6.72 41.15 8.06
C LEU A 120 5.95 42.29 7.40
N ARG A 121 6.46 42.81 6.29
CA ARG A 121 5.74 43.81 5.52
C ARG A 121 4.39 43.23 5.09
N PRO A 122 3.29 43.98 5.16
CA PRO A 122 2.00 43.44 4.78
C PRO A 122 1.97 42.86 3.36
N GLY A 123 1.56 41.60 3.25
CA GLY A 123 1.61 40.81 2.01
C GLY A 123 2.91 40.06 1.75
N GLU A 124 4.00 40.36 2.47
CA GLU A 124 5.23 39.56 2.46
C GLU A 124 4.94 38.18 3.02
N VAL A 125 5.46 37.15 2.36
CA VAL A 125 5.32 35.75 2.77
C VAL A 125 6.72 35.20 2.99
N LYS A 126 6.97 34.73 4.20
CA LYS A 126 8.25 34.14 4.59
C LYS A 126 8.02 32.76 5.19
N GLU A 127 8.72 31.76 4.68
CA GLU A 127 8.78 30.45 5.33
C GLU A 127 9.54 30.60 6.66
N THR A 128 8.84 30.33 7.76
CA THR A 128 9.40 30.45 9.11
C THR A 128 9.75 29.10 9.71
N ARG A 129 9.23 28.00 9.14
CA ARG A 129 9.65 26.64 9.47
C ARG A 129 9.46 25.69 8.30
N ALA A 130 10.52 24.97 7.94
CA ALA A 130 10.46 23.91 6.94
C ALA A 130 9.56 22.75 7.37
N GLY A 131 8.83 22.18 6.40
CA GLY A 131 8.05 20.96 6.61
C GLY A 131 8.91 19.71 6.44
N VAL A 132 8.64 18.69 7.24
CA VAL A 132 9.34 17.39 7.16
C VAL A 132 8.31 16.27 7.18
N ASN A 133 8.43 15.35 6.22
CA ASN A 133 7.55 14.18 6.16
C ASN A 133 7.74 13.31 7.41
N GLY A 134 6.61 12.84 7.93
CA GLY A 134 6.59 11.77 8.91
C GLY A 134 6.84 10.42 8.25
N GLU A 135 6.82 9.38 9.06
CA GLU A 135 6.97 7.98 8.64
C GLU A 135 5.95 7.14 9.39
N LYS A 136 5.40 6.14 8.69
CA LYS A 136 4.63 5.05 9.27
C LYS A 136 5.20 3.71 8.81
N LEU A 137 5.17 2.74 9.70
CA LEU A 137 5.41 1.34 9.37
C LEU A 137 4.06 0.70 9.06
N VAL A 138 3.89 0.17 7.85
CA VAL A 138 2.65 -0.50 7.43
C VAL A 138 2.90 -2.00 7.33
N TYR A 139 2.09 -2.78 8.04
CA TYR A 139 2.13 -4.23 8.00
C TYR A 139 1.18 -4.73 6.91
N TYR A 140 1.73 -5.48 5.97
CA TYR A 140 1.00 -6.06 4.86
C TYR A 140 0.95 -7.57 4.99
N ARG A 141 -0.22 -8.16 4.71
CA ARG A 141 -0.32 -9.59 4.38
C ARG A 141 -0.02 -9.73 2.90
N VAL A 142 1.08 -10.40 2.57
CA VAL A 142 1.49 -10.66 1.18
C VAL A 142 1.35 -12.15 0.90
N ARG A 143 0.56 -12.50 -0.11
CA ARG A 143 0.44 -13.87 -0.60
C ARG A 143 1.45 -14.08 -1.73
N TYR A 144 2.20 -15.17 -1.63
CA TYR A 144 3.09 -15.61 -2.69
C TYR A 144 2.61 -16.92 -3.29
N GLU A 145 2.72 -17.03 -4.61
CA GLU A 145 2.56 -18.26 -5.36
C GLU A 145 3.87 -18.55 -6.11
N ASN A 146 4.47 -19.72 -5.87
CA ASN A 146 5.77 -20.09 -6.44
C ASN A 146 6.85 -18.99 -6.25
N GLY A 147 6.89 -18.40 -5.06
CA GLY A 147 7.85 -17.36 -4.70
C GLY A 147 7.52 -15.96 -5.23
N LYS A 148 6.49 -15.79 -6.08
CA LYS A 148 6.09 -14.49 -6.63
C LYS A 148 4.90 -13.89 -5.86
N PRO A 149 4.93 -12.60 -5.48
CA PRO A 149 3.82 -11.97 -4.78
C PRO A 149 2.63 -11.82 -5.73
N VAL A 150 1.46 -12.32 -5.33
CA VAL A 150 0.21 -12.28 -6.12
C VAL A 150 -0.85 -11.36 -5.49
N SER A 151 -0.77 -11.11 -4.19
CA SER A 151 -1.63 -10.12 -3.52
C SER A 151 -0.94 -9.50 -2.33
N ARG A 152 -1.32 -8.25 -2.03
CA ARG A 152 -0.81 -7.46 -0.91
C ARG A 152 -1.96 -6.69 -0.27
N THR A 153 -2.25 -6.96 1.00
CA THR A 153 -3.37 -6.34 1.73
C THR A 153 -2.86 -5.67 3.00
N PRO A 154 -3.13 -4.37 3.23
CA PRO A 154 -2.73 -3.71 4.48
C PRO A 154 -3.52 -4.28 5.66
N ILE A 155 -2.83 -4.55 6.77
CA ILE A 155 -3.42 -5.08 8.01
C ILE A 155 -3.52 -3.97 9.05
N SER A 156 -2.40 -3.27 9.25
CA SER A 156 -2.28 -2.22 10.27
C SER A 156 -1.16 -1.27 9.89
N SER A 157 -1.12 -0.12 10.57
CA SER A 157 -0.01 0.81 10.45
C SER A 157 0.27 1.47 11.79
N ILE A 158 1.54 1.79 12.03
CA ILE A 158 2.02 2.47 13.23
C ILE A 158 2.81 3.69 12.78
N VAL A 159 2.47 4.88 13.28
CA VAL A 159 3.24 6.10 13.02
C VAL A 159 4.53 6.05 13.83
N THR A 160 5.68 5.98 13.15
CA THR A 160 7.00 5.95 13.78
C THR A 160 7.57 7.35 13.96
N ARG A 161 7.25 8.27 13.04
CA ARG A 161 7.63 9.68 13.13
C ARG A 161 6.46 10.56 12.67
N LYS A 162 6.02 11.49 13.53
CA LYS A 162 4.98 12.45 13.13
C LYS A 162 5.53 13.45 12.10
N PRO A 163 4.75 13.85 11.09
CA PRO A 163 5.17 14.91 10.19
C PRO A 163 5.29 16.25 10.95
N VAL A 164 6.23 17.08 10.50
CA VAL A 164 6.38 18.45 10.96
C VAL A 164 5.81 19.37 9.90
N ASN A 165 4.77 20.13 10.26
CA ASN A 165 4.12 21.03 9.32
C ASN A 165 5.03 22.20 8.94
N ARG A 166 5.03 22.50 7.63
CA ARG A 166 5.61 23.73 7.07
C ARG A 166 4.84 24.92 7.60
N VAL A 167 5.54 25.92 8.11
CA VAL A 167 4.92 27.17 8.60
C VAL A 167 5.35 28.31 7.70
N VAL A 168 4.35 28.99 7.18
CA VAL A 168 4.50 30.17 6.34
C VAL A 168 3.89 31.35 7.09
N SER A 169 4.69 32.37 7.35
CA SER A 169 4.24 33.61 7.97
C SER A 169 3.95 34.66 6.92
N ILE A 170 2.80 35.30 7.05
CA ILE A 170 2.27 36.30 6.14
C ILE A 170 2.20 37.62 6.89
N GLY A 171 2.76 38.68 6.32
CA GLY A 171 2.62 40.05 6.81
C GLY A 171 1.15 40.44 6.92
N SER A 172 0.69 40.60 8.16
CA SER A 172 -0.67 40.95 8.54
C SER A 172 -0.81 42.46 8.65
N ARG A 173 -2.04 42.93 8.44
CA ARG A 173 -2.44 44.34 8.36
C ARG A 173 -1.81 45.19 9.49
N GLY A 174 -0.85 46.04 9.13
CA GLY A 174 -0.64 47.35 9.73
C GLY A 174 -1.52 48.37 8.98
N SER A 175 -2.03 49.38 9.68
CA SER A 175 -2.73 50.49 9.03
C SER A 175 -1.71 51.30 8.22
N TYR A 176 -1.84 51.36 6.90
CA TYR A 176 -1.04 52.28 6.08
C TYR A 176 -1.90 53.47 5.68
N THR A 177 -1.53 54.62 6.22
CA THR A 177 -1.89 55.94 5.70
C THR A 177 -1.28 56.08 4.30
N SER A 178 -2.12 56.18 3.28
CA SER A 178 -1.97 56.75 1.91
C SER A 178 -0.62 56.84 1.14
N ARG A 179 0.55 56.42 1.66
CA ARG A 179 1.87 56.64 1.02
C ARG A 179 2.88 55.49 1.17
N GLY A 180 2.42 54.28 1.53
CA GLY A 180 3.26 53.07 1.57
C GLY A 180 2.81 52.08 0.51
N GLU A 181 3.28 52.24 -0.72
CA GLU A 181 2.89 51.39 -1.85
C GLU A 181 3.46 49.97 -1.71
N PHE A 182 2.58 48.98 -1.60
CA PHE A 182 2.94 47.64 -2.02
C PHE A 182 3.13 47.68 -3.54
N ARG A 183 4.27 47.17 -4.04
CA ARG A 183 4.52 47.10 -5.48
C ARG A 183 3.55 46.10 -6.08
N THR A 184 2.48 46.62 -6.65
CA THR A 184 1.48 45.80 -7.33
C THR A 184 2.00 45.45 -8.70
N ARG A 185 2.11 44.15 -8.99
CA ARG A 185 2.43 43.68 -10.34
C ARG A 185 1.26 43.94 -11.27
N ARG A 186 0.04 43.67 -10.79
CA ARG A 186 -1.19 43.79 -11.58
C ARG A 186 -2.40 44.00 -10.67
N VAL A 187 -3.28 44.90 -11.08
CA VAL A 187 -4.58 45.13 -10.44
C VAL A 187 -5.66 44.47 -11.30
N LEU A 188 -6.52 43.66 -10.70
CA LEU A 188 -7.60 42.96 -11.38
C LEU A 188 -8.94 43.29 -10.71
N ARG A 189 -9.93 43.67 -11.50
CA ARG A 189 -11.34 43.68 -11.05
C ARG A 189 -11.90 42.29 -11.24
N MET A 190 -12.28 41.63 -10.14
CA MET A 190 -12.76 40.24 -10.16
C MET A 190 -14.13 40.13 -9.52
N MET A 191 -14.89 39.11 -9.94
CA MET A 191 -16.13 38.73 -9.27
C MET A 191 -15.78 37.75 -8.14
N ALA A 192 -15.95 38.20 -6.90
CA ALA A 192 -15.70 37.41 -5.71
C ALA A 192 -16.94 36.66 -5.24
N THR A 193 -16.75 35.39 -4.91
CA THR A 193 -17.62 34.59 -4.05
C THR A 193 -16.91 34.30 -2.74
N ALA A 194 -17.57 33.62 -1.81
CA ALA A 194 -16.99 33.22 -0.54
C ALA A 194 -17.37 31.79 -0.17
N TYR A 195 -16.44 31.09 0.49
CA TYR A 195 -16.64 29.73 0.99
C TYR A 195 -16.06 29.58 2.40
N ASP A 196 -16.57 28.65 3.18
CA ASP A 196 -15.91 28.15 4.39
C ASP A 196 -15.38 26.73 4.14
N PRO A 197 -14.31 26.29 4.84
CA PRO A 197 -13.72 24.97 4.63
C PRO A 197 -14.59 23.83 5.20
N GLY A 198 -15.77 24.14 5.75
CA GLY A 198 -16.69 23.16 6.30
C GLY A 198 -17.45 22.37 5.23
N PRO A 199 -18.08 21.26 5.63
CA PRO A 199 -18.75 20.33 4.72
C PRO A 199 -19.95 20.95 3.99
N ARG A 200 -20.49 22.07 4.48
CA ARG A 200 -21.61 22.78 3.84
C ARG A 200 -21.19 23.51 2.56
N SER A 201 -19.97 24.05 2.54
CA SER A 201 -19.44 24.79 1.39
C SER A 201 -18.56 23.93 0.49
N CYS A 202 -17.82 22.98 1.05
CA CYS A 202 -16.88 22.14 0.29
C CYS A 202 -17.34 20.68 0.08
N GLY A 203 -18.49 20.30 0.65
CA GLY A 203 -19.01 18.92 0.60
C GLY A 203 -18.41 18.02 1.69
N GLY A 204 -19.10 16.93 2.03
CA GLY A 204 -18.73 16.03 3.13
C GLY A 204 -17.37 15.31 2.97
N SER A 205 -16.81 15.30 1.76
CA SER A 205 -15.53 14.67 1.44
C SER A 205 -14.35 15.65 1.40
N ALA A 206 -14.55 16.93 1.73
CA ALA A 206 -13.47 17.91 1.75
C ALA A 206 -12.53 17.64 2.94
N ASP A 207 -11.25 17.39 2.66
CA ASP A 207 -10.19 17.19 3.65
C ASP A 207 -9.61 18.52 4.17
N GLY A 208 -10.10 19.65 3.65
CA GLY A 208 -9.66 21.01 3.99
C GLY A 208 -8.26 21.37 3.48
N ARG A 209 -7.66 20.55 2.60
CA ARG A 209 -6.39 20.85 1.94
C ARG A 209 -6.62 21.52 0.60
N THR A 210 -5.87 22.58 0.35
CA THR A 210 -5.90 23.30 -0.94
C THR A 210 -4.86 22.76 -1.91
N ALA A 211 -4.96 23.13 -3.19
CA ALA A 211 -4.01 22.69 -4.23
C ALA A 211 -2.52 22.96 -3.90
N CYS A 212 -2.21 23.98 -3.09
CA CYS A 212 -0.84 24.29 -2.65
C CYS A 212 -0.44 23.64 -1.30
N GLY A 213 -1.30 22.78 -0.75
CA GLY A 213 -1.09 22.10 0.52
C GLY A 213 -1.33 22.97 1.77
N LEU A 214 -1.89 24.18 1.61
CA LEU A 214 -2.35 25.01 2.74
C LEU A 214 -3.70 24.51 3.25
N ARG A 215 -3.97 24.73 4.53
CA ARG A 215 -5.32 24.57 5.10
C ARG A 215 -6.26 25.68 4.57
N ALA A 216 -7.39 25.25 4.02
CA ALA A 216 -8.46 26.11 3.55
C ALA A 216 -9.05 26.97 4.70
N GLY A 217 -9.66 28.09 4.34
CA GLY A 217 -10.19 29.09 5.29
C GLY A 217 -9.54 30.46 5.11
N TYR A 218 -9.78 31.38 6.04
CA TYR A 218 -9.48 32.81 5.86
C TYR A 218 -8.03 33.09 5.42
N GLY A 219 -7.85 33.84 4.33
CA GLY A 219 -6.56 34.17 3.74
C GLY A 219 -6.03 33.15 2.73
N VAL A 220 -6.80 32.13 2.37
CA VAL A 220 -6.51 31.24 1.23
C VAL A 220 -7.67 31.31 0.25
N VAL A 221 -7.37 31.66 -1.00
CA VAL A 221 -8.39 31.92 -2.03
C VAL A 221 -8.24 30.96 -3.20
N ALA A 222 -9.36 30.63 -3.83
CA ALA A 222 -9.35 29.89 -5.07
C ALA A 222 -9.33 30.86 -6.27
N VAL A 223 -8.49 30.55 -7.26
CA VAL A 223 -8.31 31.38 -8.47
C VAL A 223 -8.26 30.50 -9.72
N ASP A 224 -8.36 31.13 -10.89
CA ASP A 224 -7.92 30.53 -12.15
C ASP A 224 -6.39 30.69 -12.29
N PRO A 225 -5.58 29.61 -12.31
CA PRO A 225 -4.12 29.68 -12.42
C PRO A 225 -3.61 30.35 -13.69
N ASN A 226 -4.40 30.32 -14.76
CA ASN A 226 -4.03 30.99 -16.01
C ASN A 226 -4.14 32.51 -15.87
N VAL A 227 -4.94 32.99 -14.92
CA VAL A 227 -5.07 34.41 -14.58
C VAL A 227 -4.14 34.77 -13.43
N ILE A 228 -4.21 34.07 -12.29
CA ILE A 228 -3.35 34.28 -11.12
C ILE A 228 -2.66 32.96 -10.78
N PRO A 229 -1.33 32.83 -10.97
CA PRO A 229 -0.61 31.61 -10.61
C PRO A 229 -0.80 31.22 -9.14
N LEU A 230 -0.89 29.92 -8.87
CA LEU A 230 -0.92 29.42 -7.49
C LEU A 230 0.34 29.82 -6.73
N GLY A 231 0.19 30.16 -5.45
CA GLY A 231 1.25 30.71 -4.60
C GLY A 231 1.34 32.23 -4.63
N SER A 232 0.67 32.91 -5.58
CA SER A 232 0.67 34.38 -5.65
C SER A 232 0.17 35.02 -4.34
N LYS A 233 0.88 36.07 -3.91
CA LYS A 233 0.51 36.92 -2.76
C LYS A 233 -0.48 37.98 -3.24
N LEU A 234 -1.61 38.12 -2.55
CA LEU A 234 -2.71 39.00 -2.95
C LEU A 234 -3.08 39.96 -1.83
N TYR A 235 -3.50 41.17 -2.20
CA TYR A 235 -4.30 42.05 -1.35
C TYR A 235 -5.65 42.29 -2.01
N ILE A 236 -6.73 41.92 -1.33
CA ILE A 236 -8.09 42.03 -1.85
C ILE A 236 -8.81 43.11 -1.05
N GLU A 237 -9.28 44.16 -1.71
CA GLU A 237 -9.95 45.25 -1.04
C GLU A 237 -11.22 44.76 -0.33
N GLY A 238 -11.40 45.19 0.93
CA GLY A 238 -12.49 44.73 1.79
C GLY A 238 -12.34 43.33 2.38
N TYR A 239 -11.29 42.58 2.02
CA TYR A 239 -11.00 41.24 2.57
C TYR A 239 -9.62 41.18 3.24
N GLY A 240 -8.59 41.79 2.65
CA GLY A 240 -7.22 41.81 3.16
C GLY A 240 -6.30 40.85 2.42
N TYR A 241 -5.24 40.42 3.10
CA TYR A 241 -4.19 39.61 2.50
C TYR A 241 -4.59 38.15 2.32
N ALA A 242 -4.20 37.59 1.17
CA ALA A 242 -4.47 36.22 0.83
C ALA A 242 -3.33 35.58 0.03
N ILE A 243 -3.30 34.25 0.05
CA ILE A 243 -2.51 33.43 -0.87
C ILE A 243 -3.48 32.78 -1.87
N ALA A 244 -3.14 32.84 -3.16
CA ALA A 244 -3.76 32.04 -4.20
C ALA A 244 -3.41 30.56 -3.99
N GLY A 245 -4.14 29.90 -3.09
CA GLY A 245 -3.78 28.56 -2.62
C GLY A 245 -4.56 27.43 -3.27
N ASP A 246 -5.66 27.74 -3.96
CA ASP A 246 -6.56 26.71 -4.47
C ASP A 246 -7.11 26.97 -5.88
N ARG A 247 -7.75 25.95 -6.46
CA ARG A 247 -8.42 26.01 -7.77
C ARG A 247 -9.83 25.43 -7.67
N GLY A 248 -10.84 26.26 -7.90
CA GLY A 248 -12.22 25.79 -8.04
C GLY A 248 -12.56 25.47 -9.49
N ARG A 249 -13.38 24.44 -9.75
CA ARG A 249 -13.86 24.13 -11.13
C ARG A 249 -14.66 25.28 -11.74
N SER A 250 -15.47 25.97 -10.92
CA SER A 250 -16.31 27.12 -11.29
C SER A 250 -15.57 28.48 -11.25
N ILE A 251 -14.33 28.48 -10.77
CA ILE A 251 -13.48 29.67 -10.64
C ILE A 251 -12.58 29.73 -11.88
N ARG A 252 -13.09 30.40 -12.91
CA ARG A 252 -12.47 30.55 -14.24
C ARG A 252 -12.48 32.01 -14.65
N GLY A 253 -11.42 32.45 -15.32
CA GLY A 253 -11.21 33.83 -15.73
C GLY A 253 -11.14 34.79 -14.53
N ASN A 254 -11.82 35.94 -14.63
CA ASN A 254 -11.84 36.98 -13.60
C ASN A 254 -12.79 36.66 -12.42
N ARG A 255 -12.78 35.42 -11.95
CA ARG A 255 -13.50 34.97 -10.75
C ARG A 255 -12.51 34.59 -9.66
N ILE A 256 -12.88 34.86 -8.41
CA ILE A 256 -12.08 34.53 -7.23
C ILE A 256 -13.02 34.04 -6.13
N ASP A 257 -12.61 33.03 -5.36
CA ASP A 257 -13.39 32.52 -4.24
C ASP A 257 -12.65 32.74 -2.93
N LEU A 258 -13.26 33.51 -2.03
CA LEU A 258 -12.62 33.98 -0.80
C LEU A 258 -12.89 33.02 0.35
N GLY A 259 -11.84 32.46 0.94
CA GLY A 259 -11.98 31.57 2.09
C GLY A 259 -12.38 32.35 3.35
N PHE A 260 -13.27 31.80 4.16
CA PHE A 260 -13.62 32.32 5.49
C PHE A 260 -13.48 31.22 6.53
N ASN A 261 -13.47 31.58 7.82
CA ASN A 261 -13.36 30.57 8.88
C ASN A 261 -14.73 29.97 9.23
N SER A 262 -15.83 30.62 8.86
CA SER A 262 -17.18 30.14 9.10
C SER A 262 -18.14 30.43 7.96
N TYR A 263 -19.10 29.52 7.79
CA TYR A 263 -20.21 29.68 6.83
C TYR A 263 -20.93 31.02 6.98
N ARG A 264 -21.16 31.46 8.22
CA ARG A 264 -21.86 32.72 8.51
C ARG A 264 -21.10 33.94 8.01
N GLU A 265 -19.77 33.93 8.05
CA GLU A 265 -18.96 35.01 7.49
C GLU A 265 -19.00 34.98 5.96
N ALA A 266 -18.88 33.80 5.35
CA ALA A 266 -18.96 33.63 3.90
C ALA A 266 -20.30 34.14 3.34
N MET A 267 -21.41 33.77 3.98
CA MET A 267 -22.76 34.22 3.57
C MET A 267 -22.95 35.73 3.74
N ARG A 268 -22.40 36.32 4.82
CA ARG A 268 -22.44 37.78 5.02
C ARG A 268 -21.63 38.54 3.96
N PHE A 269 -20.54 37.94 3.49
CA PHE A 269 -19.77 38.50 2.38
C PHE A 269 -20.56 38.40 1.06
N GLY A 270 -21.17 37.26 0.75
CA GLY A 270 -21.97 37.08 -0.46
C GLY A 270 -21.17 37.22 -1.76
N ARG A 271 -21.83 37.52 -2.88
CA ARG A 271 -21.17 37.72 -4.18
C ARG A 271 -21.04 39.20 -4.49
N ARG A 272 -19.83 39.66 -4.82
CA ARG A 272 -19.58 41.07 -5.14
C ARG A 272 -18.33 41.27 -6.01
N SER A 273 -18.26 42.40 -6.71
CA SER A 273 -17.02 42.80 -7.39
C SER A 273 -16.00 43.30 -6.37
N VAL A 274 -14.76 42.85 -6.50
CA VAL A 274 -13.62 43.28 -5.67
C VAL A 274 -12.45 43.70 -6.55
N ILE A 275 -11.58 44.54 -5.98
CA ILE A 275 -10.29 44.88 -6.56
C ILE A 275 -9.24 43.98 -5.92
N VAL A 276 -8.51 43.24 -6.76
CA VAL A 276 -7.46 42.30 -6.36
C VAL A 276 -6.13 42.85 -6.84
N HIS A 277 -5.25 43.12 -5.89
CA HIS A 277 -3.87 43.51 -6.13
C HIS A 277 -3.00 42.26 -6.08
N VAL A 278 -2.42 41.88 -7.22
CA VAL A 278 -1.41 40.82 -7.31
C VAL A 278 -0.06 41.44 -6.97
N LEU A 279 0.51 41.02 -5.84
CA LEU A 279 1.71 41.63 -5.29
C LEU A 279 2.96 41.11 -6.03
N GLN A 280 3.97 41.96 -6.19
CA GLN A 280 5.30 41.53 -6.63
C GLN A 280 5.94 40.64 -5.55
N GLU A 281 6.80 39.72 -5.99
CA GLU A 281 7.50 38.78 -5.09
C GLU A 281 8.52 39.45 -4.20
#